data_AF-A0A9P7KF27-F1
#
_entry.id   AF-A0A9P7KF27-F1
#
_cell.length_a   1.000
_cell.length_b   1.000
_cell.length_c   1.000
_cell.angle_alpha   90.00
_cell.angle_beta   90.00
_cell.angle_gamma   90.00
#
_symmetry.space_group_name_H-M   'P 1'
#
loop_
_entity.id
_entity.type
_entity.pdbx_description
1 polymer ?
#
loop_
_entity_poly.entity_id
_entity_poly.type
_entity_poly.pdbx_seq_one_letter_code
_entity_poly.pdbx_strand_id
1 'polypeptide(L)'
;MFASLPIILTLACLFLEGIRAGPLPPNLLQHRAAELSDNQLSSLVPFTQFAKAAYCAPNKIEGRSVLTDIQILRGPLDPELFPGAPEEVSVHTGFRDQHKIASETIFAEVQRLLAEKDSKKVITVGHSLGGALAMLSALSLQLRLPDDVLVSSTTFGAPRVGDADFANFFDSKVGLSSSRYNSSW
;
A
#
# COMPACT_ATOMS: atom_id res chain seq x y z
N MET A 1 14.71 -64.18 -15.09
CA MET A 1 15.98 -64.07 -15.85
C MET A 1 15.62 -63.35 -17.14
N PHE A 2 16.07 -62.16 -17.53
CA PHE A 2 17.30 -61.37 -17.32
C PHE A 2 16.87 -59.87 -17.17
N ALA A 3 17.34 -59.10 -16.20
CA ALA A 3 18.64 -58.43 -16.03
C ALA A 3 18.77 -57.05 -16.77
N SER A 4 18.89 -55.99 -15.95
CA SER A 4 19.84 -54.84 -16.05
C SER A 4 19.58 -53.62 -16.97
N LEU A 5 19.37 -52.46 -16.29
CA LEU A 5 19.63 -51.01 -16.53
C LEU A 5 20.51 -50.54 -17.73
N PRO A 6 20.62 -49.21 -18.10
CA PRO A 6 20.22 -47.99 -17.37
C PRO A 6 19.59 -46.81 -18.18
N ILE A 7 19.13 -45.84 -17.38
CA ILE A 7 18.93 -44.40 -17.60
C ILE A 7 20.09 -43.76 -18.39
N ILE A 8 19.78 -42.96 -19.41
CA ILE A 8 20.35 -41.65 -19.78
C ILE A 8 19.76 -41.28 -21.16
N LEU A 9 19.42 -40.01 -21.35
CA LEU A 9 19.13 -39.33 -22.63
C LEU A 9 17.65 -39.09 -22.99
N THR A 10 16.96 -38.21 -22.25
CA THR A 10 16.10 -37.18 -22.88
C THR A 10 15.91 -35.98 -21.96
N LEU A 11 17.03 -35.36 -21.58
CA LEU A 11 17.08 -34.07 -20.89
C LEU A 11 17.16 -32.97 -21.97
N ALA A 12 16.08 -32.79 -22.74
CA ALA A 12 15.94 -31.69 -23.70
C ALA A 12 14.51 -31.65 -24.26
N CYS A 13 13.56 -31.10 -23.50
CA CYS A 13 12.32 -30.49 -24.04
C CYS A 13 11.51 -29.82 -22.91
N LEU A 14 12.10 -28.85 -22.22
CA LEU A 14 11.39 -27.90 -21.35
C LEU A 14 12.02 -26.51 -21.50
N PHE A 15 12.19 -26.07 -22.75
CA PHE A 15 12.52 -24.69 -23.09
C PHE A 15 11.87 -24.41 -24.44
N LEU A 16 10.58 -24.07 -24.46
CA LEU A 16 9.90 -23.33 -25.54
C LEU A 16 8.39 -23.19 -25.27
N GLU A 17 8.01 -22.68 -24.10
CA GLU A 17 6.81 -21.88 -23.99
C GLU A 17 7.25 -20.49 -23.54
N GLY A 18 7.73 -19.73 -24.52
CA GLY A 18 7.87 -18.30 -24.36
C GLY A 18 6.50 -17.75 -23.99
N ILE A 19 6.40 -17.15 -22.80
CA ILE A 19 5.25 -16.35 -22.40
C ILE A 19 5.17 -15.20 -23.42
N ARG A 20 4.37 -15.39 -24.47
CA ARG A 20 3.96 -14.30 -25.34
C ARG A 20 3.00 -13.45 -24.53
N ALA A 21 3.43 -12.26 -24.13
CA ALA A 21 2.51 -11.21 -23.75
C ALA A 21 1.56 -10.97 -24.94
N GLY A 22 0.31 -11.41 -24.82
CA GLY A 22 -0.73 -11.09 -25.78
C GLY A 22 -0.98 -9.57 -25.78
N PRO A 23 -1.36 -8.97 -26.92
CA PRO A 23 -1.77 -7.57 -26.94
C PRO A 23 -2.92 -7.35 -25.96
N LEU A 24 -2.77 -6.34 -25.09
CA LEU A 24 -3.74 -6.01 -24.06
C LEU A 24 -5.12 -5.70 -24.70
N PRO A 25 -6.24 -6.17 -24.12
CA PRO A 25 -7.56 -5.85 -24.63
C PRO A 25 -7.82 -4.34 -24.59
N PRO A 26 -8.53 -3.77 -25.58
CA PRO A 26 -8.57 -2.33 -25.85
C PRO A 26 -9.37 -1.47 -24.84
N ASN A 27 -9.83 -2.03 -23.72
CA ASN A 27 -10.70 -1.34 -22.74
C ASN A 27 -10.18 -1.41 -21.30
N LEU A 28 -8.86 -1.28 -21.10
CA LEU A 28 -8.36 -0.78 -19.82
C LEU A 28 -8.48 0.74 -19.89
N LEU A 29 -9.46 1.32 -19.20
CA LEU A 29 -9.45 2.75 -18.89
C LEU A 29 -8.05 3.09 -18.42
N GLN A 30 -7.40 3.99 -19.15
CA GLN A 30 -6.03 4.37 -18.93
C GLN A 30 -5.94 4.99 -17.53
N HIS A 31 -5.64 4.17 -16.52
CA HIS A 31 -5.24 4.61 -15.18
C HIS A 31 -3.86 5.23 -15.31
N ARG A 32 -3.78 6.41 -15.94
CA ARG A 32 -2.56 7.17 -16.03
C ARG A 32 -2.36 7.82 -14.66
N ALA A 33 -1.46 7.26 -13.86
CA ALA A 33 -0.96 7.94 -12.67
C ALA A 33 -0.22 9.22 -13.12
N ALA A 34 -0.30 10.29 -12.31
CA ALA A 34 0.50 11.47 -12.57
C ALA A 34 1.99 11.11 -12.42
N GLU A 35 2.81 11.42 -13.43
CA GLU A 35 4.26 11.26 -13.35
C GLU A 35 4.84 12.34 -12.42
N LEU A 36 5.61 11.90 -11.42
CA LEU A 36 6.33 12.77 -10.50
C LEU A 36 7.70 13.10 -11.07
N SER A 37 8.19 14.33 -10.84
CA SER A 37 9.57 14.69 -11.18
C SER A 37 10.58 13.99 -10.28
N ASP A 38 11.84 13.86 -10.72
CA ASP A 38 12.92 13.25 -9.93
C ASP A 38 13.12 13.93 -8.56
N ASN A 39 12.88 15.24 -8.47
CA ASN A 39 12.97 15.99 -7.22
C ASN A 39 11.83 15.66 -6.26
N GLN A 40 10.62 15.39 -6.78
CA GLN A 40 9.47 14.95 -5.99
C GLN A 40 9.59 13.48 -5.59
N LEU A 41 10.14 12.64 -6.47
CA LEU A 41 10.51 11.28 -6.11
C LEU A 41 11.60 11.28 -5.03
N SER A 42 12.56 12.21 -5.13
CA SER A 42 13.65 12.37 -4.17
C SER A 42 13.15 12.83 -2.78
N SER A 43 12.16 13.72 -2.72
CA SER A 43 11.53 14.09 -1.43
C SER A 43 10.72 12.95 -0.82
N LEU A 44 10.30 11.98 -1.64
CA LEU A 44 9.67 10.74 -1.19
C LEU A 44 10.67 9.61 -0.88
N VAL A 45 11.98 9.82 -1.04
CA VAL A 45 13.01 8.81 -0.74
C VAL A 45 12.92 8.25 0.67
N PRO A 46 12.61 9.01 1.73
CA PRO A 46 12.34 8.42 3.03
C PRO A 46 11.26 7.35 2.96
N PHE A 47 10.18 7.54 2.20
CA PHE A 47 9.05 6.60 2.06
C PHE A 47 9.37 5.40 1.16
N THR A 48 10.17 5.58 0.10
CA THR A 48 10.62 4.46 -0.75
C THR A 48 11.70 3.61 -0.08
N GLN A 49 12.53 4.19 0.79
CA GLN A 49 13.50 3.44 1.59
C GLN A 49 12.86 2.54 2.65
N PHE A 50 11.65 2.85 3.14
CA PHE A 50 10.94 1.95 4.04
C PHE A 50 10.21 0.80 3.33
N ALA A 51 9.78 0.99 2.07
CA ALA A 51 9.42 -0.15 1.21
C ALA A 51 10.62 -1.10 0.99
N LYS A 52 11.85 -0.57 1.01
CA LYS A 52 13.10 -1.34 0.99
C LYS A 52 13.50 -1.91 2.36
N ALA A 53 13.20 -1.23 3.47
CA ALA A 53 13.49 -1.70 4.84
C ALA A 53 12.64 -2.90 5.27
N ALA A 54 11.57 -3.22 4.54
CA ALA A 54 10.87 -4.51 4.64
C ALA A 54 11.72 -5.70 4.12
N TYR A 55 12.87 -5.44 3.50
CA TYR A 55 13.86 -6.44 3.10
C TYR A 55 15.22 -6.16 3.77
N CYS A 56 15.31 -6.39 5.08
CA CYS A 56 16.60 -6.76 5.63
C CYS A 56 17.02 -8.13 5.09
N ALA A 57 18.33 -8.32 4.89
CA ALA A 57 18.89 -9.58 4.41
C ALA A 57 18.45 -10.77 5.31
N PRO A 58 18.06 -11.92 4.74
CA PRO A 58 17.43 -13.03 5.47
C PRO A 58 18.38 -13.77 6.41
N ASN A 59 19.65 -13.35 6.52
CA ASN A 59 20.64 -13.94 7.42
C ASN A 59 20.71 -13.25 8.80
N LYS A 60 19.82 -12.30 9.09
CA LYS A 60 19.73 -11.62 10.41
C LYS A 60 18.36 -11.75 11.08
N ILE A 61 17.39 -12.41 10.47
CA ILE A 61 16.06 -12.63 11.03
C ILE A 61 15.78 -14.13 11.04
N GLU A 62 16.36 -14.83 12.03
CA GLU A 62 15.91 -16.18 12.34
C GLU A 62 14.46 -16.13 12.85
N GLY A 63 13.53 -16.51 11.99
CA GLY A 63 12.36 -17.29 12.40
C GLY A 63 11.44 -16.70 13.47
N ARG A 64 11.31 -15.38 13.58
CA ARG A 64 10.27 -14.75 14.42
C ARG A 64 9.54 -13.67 13.62
N SER A 65 8.31 -14.04 13.25
CA SER A 65 7.21 -13.21 12.79
C SER A 65 7.44 -11.69 12.79
N VAL A 66 7.44 -11.12 11.58
CA VAL A 66 6.99 -9.73 11.32
C VAL A 66 5.58 -9.47 11.91
N LEU A 67 4.88 -10.54 12.32
CA LEU A 67 3.57 -10.57 12.93
C LEU A 67 3.51 -10.51 14.48
N THR A 68 4.62 -10.62 15.24
CA THR A 68 4.51 -10.76 16.72
C THR A 68 5.20 -9.72 17.60
N ASP A 69 6.04 -8.83 17.07
CA ASP A 69 6.70 -7.78 17.90
C ASP A 69 6.20 -6.33 17.62
N ILE A 70 5.28 -6.16 16.67
CA ILE A 70 4.66 -4.85 16.30
C ILE A 70 3.16 -4.85 16.66
N GLN A 71 2.77 -5.62 17.67
CA GLN A 71 1.45 -5.56 18.30
C GLN A 71 1.72 -5.16 19.75
N ILE A 72 1.27 -4.01 20.27
CA ILE A 72 0.00 -3.89 21.00
C ILE A 72 -0.44 -2.42 21.17
N LEU A 73 0.46 -1.43 21.03
CA LEU A 73 0.14 -0.04 21.37
C LEU A 73 -0.67 0.61 20.25
N ARG A 74 -1.97 0.79 20.52
CA ARG A 74 -2.84 1.67 19.76
C ARG A 74 -2.91 3.02 20.45
N GLY A 75 -3.13 4.06 19.66
CA GLY A 75 -3.37 5.40 20.17
C GLY A 75 -4.30 6.17 19.25
N PRO A 76 -4.78 7.34 19.71
CA PRO A 76 -5.68 8.18 18.93
C PRO A 76 -4.98 8.67 17.65
N LEU A 77 -5.79 9.00 16.65
CA LEU A 77 -5.33 9.74 15.48
C LEU A 77 -4.87 11.15 15.87
N ASP A 78 -3.95 11.71 15.07
CA ASP A 78 -3.53 13.10 15.23
C ASP A 78 -4.64 14.03 14.69
N PRO A 79 -5.25 14.90 15.52
CA PRO A 79 -6.37 15.72 15.10
C PRO A 79 -6.02 16.72 13.99
N GLU A 80 -4.74 17.10 13.84
CA GLU A 80 -4.30 17.97 12.75
C GLU A 80 -4.30 17.23 11.40
N LEU A 81 -3.96 15.93 11.43
CA LEU A 81 -3.88 15.10 10.23
C LEU A 81 -5.21 14.42 9.88
N PHE A 82 -6.11 14.28 10.86
CA PHE A 82 -7.38 13.59 10.75
C PHE A 82 -8.52 14.43 11.37
N PRO A 83 -8.81 15.62 10.81
CA PRO A 83 -9.81 16.51 11.38
C PRO A 83 -11.20 15.86 11.39
N GLY A 84 -11.89 15.95 12.53
CA GLY A 84 -13.22 15.37 12.72
C GLY A 84 -13.26 13.85 12.91
N ALA A 85 -12.11 13.20 13.13
CA ALA A 85 -12.08 11.81 13.56
C ALA A 85 -12.64 11.66 14.99
N PRO A 86 -13.49 10.65 15.27
CA PRO A 86 -13.97 10.35 16.62
C PRO A 86 -12.80 10.02 17.57
N GLU A 87 -12.93 10.36 18.85
CA GLU A 87 -11.88 10.15 19.86
C GLU A 87 -11.64 8.65 20.15
N GLU A 88 -12.65 7.82 19.89
CA GLU A 88 -12.61 6.36 20.11
C GLU A 88 -11.75 5.65 19.06
N VAL A 89 -11.53 6.27 17.89
CA VAL A 89 -10.77 5.67 16.78
C VAL A 89 -9.30 5.55 17.16
N SER A 90 -8.83 4.31 17.30
CA SER A 90 -7.44 4.02 17.63
C SER A 90 -6.72 3.20 16.56
N VAL A 91 -5.50 3.63 16.24
CA VAL A 91 -4.62 2.99 15.24
C VAL A 91 -3.30 2.57 15.86
N HIS A 92 -2.62 1.62 15.23
CA HIS A 92 -1.28 1.20 15.63
C HIS A 92 -0.32 2.39 15.60
N THR A 93 0.30 2.72 16.74
CA THR A 93 1.10 3.95 16.90
C THR A 93 2.28 4.01 15.94
N GLY A 94 2.96 2.88 15.70
CA GLY A 94 4.06 2.83 14.73
C GLY A 94 3.64 3.19 13.30
N PHE A 95 2.40 2.88 12.89
CA PHE A 95 1.92 3.27 11.55
C PHE A 95 1.51 4.73 11.54
N ARG A 96 0.84 5.21 12.60
CA ARG A 96 0.46 6.61 12.76
C ARG A 96 1.67 7.54 12.73
N ASP A 97 2.68 7.22 13.52
CA ASP A 97 3.87 8.05 13.67
C ASP A 97 4.69 8.06 12.37
N GLN A 98 4.76 6.91 11.68
CA GLN A 98 5.38 6.81 10.36
C GLN A 98 4.61 7.60 9.29
N HIS A 99 3.27 7.55 9.31
CA HIS A 99 2.43 8.35 8.42
C HIS A 99 2.64 9.86 8.68
N LYS A 100 2.73 10.27 9.94
CA LYS A 100 2.90 11.68 10.34
C LYS A 100 4.14 12.32 9.72
N ILE A 101 5.25 11.59 9.64
CA ILE A 101 6.51 12.08 9.02
C ILE A 101 6.29 12.56 7.57
N ALA A 102 5.37 11.91 6.84
CA ALA A 102 5.10 12.15 5.42
C ALA A 102 3.95 13.11 5.13
N SER A 103 3.03 13.23 6.10
CA SER A 103 1.65 13.60 5.84
C SER A 103 1.51 14.97 5.18
N GLU A 104 2.31 15.94 5.62
CA GLU A 104 2.27 17.30 5.08
C GLU A 104 2.90 17.41 3.69
N THR A 105 4.02 16.72 3.46
CA THR A 105 4.65 16.68 2.13
C THR A 105 3.72 16.02 1.11
N ILE A 106 3.08 14.92 1.49
CA ILE A 106 2.11 14.22 0.62
C ILE A 106 0.89 15.12 0.38
N PHE A 107 0.34 15.75 1.41
CA PHE A 107 -0.83 16.62 1.27
C PHE A 107 -0.58 17.77 0.31
N ALA A 108 0.52 18.50 0.50
CA ALA A 108 0.90 19.62 -0.37
C ALA A 108 1.09 19.16 -1.82
N GLU A 109 1.74 18.02 -2.05
CA GLU A 109 1.97 17.50 -3.39
C GLU A 109 0.67 17.01 -4.06
N VAL A 110 -0.22 16.37 -3.31
CA VAL A 110 -1.54 15.97 -3.82
C VAL A 110 -2.36 17.20 -4.22
N GLN A 111 -2.41 18.24 -3.39
CA GLN A 111 -3.10 19.48 -3.74
C GLN A 111 -2.54 20.11 -5.02
N ARG A 112 -1.20 20.17 -5.12
CA ARG A 112 -0.51 20.70 -6.30
C ARG A 112 -0.87 19.92 -7.57
N LEU A 113 -0.86 18.58 -7.50
CA LEU A 113 -1.18 17.70 -8.64
C LEU A 113 -2.65 17.75 -9.03
N LEU A 114 -3.57 17.84 -8.07
CA LEU A 114 -5.00 17.99 -8.35
C LEU A 114 -5.25 19.28 -9.14
N ALA A 115 -4.62 20.39 -8.75
CA ALA A 115 -4.72 21.66 -9.46
C ALA A 115 -4.02 21.62 -10.83
N GLU A 116 -2.81 21.07 -10.92
CA GLU A 116 -2.04 21.02 -12.18
C GLU A 116 -2.72 20.14 -13.23
N LYS A 117 -3.37 19.06 -12.81
CA LYS A 117 -3.98 18.07 -13.71
C LYS A 117 -5.49 18.22 -13.88
N ASP A 118 -6.10 19.24 -13.25
CA ASP A 118 -7.56 19.40 -13.19
C ASP A 118 -8.27 18.08 -12.79
N SER A 119 -7.70 17.40 -11.78
CA SER A 119 -8.17 16.10 -11.32
C SER A 119 -8.97 16.23 -10.04
N LYS A 120 -9.93 15.33 -9.88
CA LYS A 120 -10.76 15.17 -8.67
C LYS A 120 -10.66 13.76 -8.09
N LYS A 121 -9.60 13.03 -8.42
CA LYS A 121 -9.42 11.64 -7.99
C LYS A 121 -8.03 11.40 -7.43
N VAL A 122 -7.98 10.77 -6.26
CA VAL A 122 -6.76 10.30 -5.61
C VAL A 122 -6.90 8.81 -5.31
N ILE A 123 -5.86 8.04 -5.65
CA ILE A 123 -5.78 6.62 -5.31
C ILE A 123 -4.47 6.41 -4.56
N THR A 124 -4.56 5.98 -3.30
CA THR A 124 -3.40 5.53 -2.54
C THR A 124 -3.18 4.04 -2.77
N VAL A 125 -1.94 3.60 -2.92
CA VAL A 125 -1.61 2.19 -3.12
C VAL A 125 -0.51 1.74 -2.17
N GLY A 126 -0.55 0.50 -1.70
CA GLY A 126 0.49 -0.01 -0.81
C GLY A 126 0.50 -1.52 -0.59
N HIS A 127 1.68 -2.08 -0.31
CA HIS A 127 1.88 -3.49 0.01
C HIS A 127 2.48 -3.66 1.41
N SER A 128 2.06 -4.68 2.17
CA SER A 128 2.56 -4.97 3.52
C SER A 128 2.43 -3.73 4.43
N LEU A 129 3.51 -3.28 5.09
CA LEU A 129 3.55 -2.01 5.83
C LEU A 129 3.04 -0.81 5.00
N GLY A 130 3.41 -0.75 3.72
CA GLY A 130 2.94 0.30 2.81
C GLY A 130 1.42 0.28 2.63
N GLY A 131 0.76 -0.87 2.78
CA GLY A 131 -0.70 -0.97 2.78
C GLY A 131 -1.34 -0.26 3.98
N ALA A 132 -0.73 -0.39 5.17
CA ALA A 132 -1.21 0.34 6.35
C ALA A 132 -1.05 1.86 6.19
N LEU A 133 0.09 2.30 5.67
CA LEU A 133 0.35 3.72 5.41
C LEU A 133 -0.57 4.27 4.31
N ALA A 134 -0.83 3.50 3.25
CA ALA A 134 -1.77 3.89 2.20
C ALA A 134 -3.19 4.11 2.74
N MET A 135 -3.66 3.26 3.67
CA MET A 135 -4.96 3.47 4.33
C MET A 135 -4.97 4.75 5.18
N LEU A 136 -3.93 4.99 5.99
CA LEU A 136 -3.85 6.23 6.79
C LEU A 136 -3.80 7.48 5.90
N SER A 137 -3.03 7.45 4.81
CA SER A 137 -2.97 8.53 3.83
C SER A 137 -4.31 8.76 3.17
N ALA A 138 -5.02 7.71 2.75
CA ALA A 138 -6.32 7.86 2.11
C ALA A 138 -7.32 8.56 3.03
N LEU A 139 -7.40 8.13 4.31
CA LEU A 139 -8.28 8.75 5.28
C LEU A 139 -7.89 10.20 5.57
N SER A 140 -6.60 10.46 5.81
CA SER A 140 -6.10 11.82 6.07
C SER A 140 -6.37 12.77 4.90
N LEU A 141 -6.19 12.30 3.66
CA LEU A 141 -6.48 13.07 2.46
C LEU A 141 -7.97 13.33 2.31
N GLN A 142 -8.81 12.30 2.51
CA GLN A 142 -10.26 12.43 2.40
C GLN A 142 -10.85 13.43 3.41
N LEU A 143 -10.24 13.56 4.59
CA LEU A 143 -10.68 14.51 5.62
C LEU A 143 -10.18 15.94 5.42
N ARG A 144 -9.10 16.14 4.65
CA ARG A 144 -8.45 17.45 4.48
C ARG A 144 -8.62 18.06 3.09
N LEU A 145 -8.92 17.26 2.08
CA LEU A 145 -9.20 17.74 0.72
C LEU A 145 -10.66 18.22 0.60
N PRO A 146 -10.98 19.05 -0.41
CA PRO A 146 -12.36 19.44 -0.69
C PRO A 146 -13.26 18.22 -0.95
N ASP A 147 -14.54 18.33 -0.55
CA ASP A 147 -15.53 17.23 -0.63
C ASP A 147 -15.76 16.69 -2.06
N ASP A 148 -15.43 17.48 -3.09
CA ASP A 148 -15.55 17.07 -4.49
C ASP A 148 -14.38 16.21 -5.00
N VAL A 149 -13.36 15.96 -4.16
CA VAL A 149 -12.24 15.07 -4.45
C VAL A 149 -12.53 13.65 -3.93
N LEU A 150 -12.56 12.69 -4.85
CA LEU A 150 -12.75 11.28 -4.56
C LEU A 150 -11.43 10.61 -4.18
N VAL A 151 -11.32 10.16 -2.93
CA VAL A 151 -10.15 9.40 -2.44
C VAL A 151 -10.50 7.91 -2.29
N SER A 152 -9.58 7.04 -2.72
CA SER A 152 -9.71 5.58 -2.58
C SER A 152 -8.37 4.93 -2.22
N SER A 153 -8.41 3.72 -1.65
CA SER A 153 -7.21 2.99 -1.24
C SER A 153 -7.17 1.55 -1.77
N THR A 154 -6.08 1.17 -2.43
CA THR A 154 -5.85 -0.21 -2.88
C THR A 154 -4.65 -0.79 -2.18
N THR A 155 -4.85 -1.86 -1.41
CA THR A 155 -3.78 -2.46 -0.59
C THR A 155 -3.60 -3.96 -0.83
N PHE A 156 -2.37 -4.42 -0.65
CA PHE A 156 -1.97 -5.83 -0.84
C PHE A 156 -1.27 -6.32 0.43
N GLY A 157 -1.83 -7.30 1.12
CA GLY A 157 -1.24 -7.84 2.35
C GLY A 157 -1.09 -6.81 3.48
N ALA A 158 -1.96 -5.81 3.56
CA ALA A 158 -1.91 -4.80 4.61
C ALA A 158 -2.15 -5.43 6.00
N PRO A 159 -1.31 -5.14 7.02
CA PRO A 159 -1.60 -5.56 8.38
C PRO A 159 -2.81 -4.82 8.94
N ARG A 160 -3.33 -5.27 10.09
CA ARG A 160 -4.42 -4.58 10.77
C ARG A 160 -3.96 -3.20 11.26
N VAL A 161 -4.58 -2.14 10.73
CA VAL A 161 -4.17 -0.74 10.98
C VAL A 161 -4.72 -0.19 12.30
N GLY A 162 -5.96 -0.52 12.64
CA GLY A 162 -6.62 -0.01 13.84
C GLY A 162 -7.57 -1.00 14.49
N ASP A 163 -8.44 -0.48 15.34
CA ASP A 163 -9.56 -1.19 15.94
C ASP A 163 -10.78 -1.24 14.99
N ALA A 164 -11.92 -1.70 15.51
CA ALA A 164 -13.17 -1.76 14.76
C ALA A 164 -13.71 -0.36 14.43
N ASP A 165 -13.53 0.60 15.34
CA ASP A 165 -13.98 1.98 15.13
C ASP A 165 -13.20 2.66 14.01
N PHE A 166 -11.88 2.44 13.93
CA PHE A 166 -11.09 2.83 12.77
C PHE A 166 -11.60 2.18 11.48
N ALA A 167 -11.89 0.88 11.48
CA ALA A 167 -12.38 0.18 10.29
C ALA A 167 -13.70 0.79 9.80
N ASN A 168 -14.66 0.98 10.71
CA ASN A 168 -15.95 1.59 10.41
C ASN A 168 -15.80 3.05 9.94
N PHE A 169 -14.98 3.83 10.63
CA PHE A 169 -14.73 5.22 10.27
C PHE A 169 -14.07 5.33 8.89
N PHE A 170 -13.06 4.51 8.62
CA PHE A 170 -12.41 4.43 7.31
C PHE A 170 -13.42 4.10 6.22
N ASP A 171 -14.23 3.05 6.39
CA ASP A 171 -15.21 2.62 5.39
C ASP A 171 -16.34 3.67 5.19
N SER A 172 -16.65 4.46 6.21
CA SER A 172 -17.62 5.57 6.13
C SER A 172 -17.11 6.81 5.37
N LYS A 173 -15.78 6.98 5.29
CA LYS A 173 -15.14 8.16 4.69
C LYS A 173 -14.51 7.86 3.34
N VAL A 174 -13.68 6.82 3.28
CA VAL A 174 -12.92 6.43 2.10
C VAL A 174 -13.70 5.32 1.40
N GLY A 175 -14.39 5.68 0.31
CA GLY A 175 -15.47 4.89 -0.26
C GLY A 175 -15.14 3.43 -0.64
N LEU A 176 -16.21 2.68 -0.93
CA LEU A 176 -16.27 1.26 -1.34
C LEU A 176 -15.46 0.89 -2.60
N SER A 177 -14.80 1.84 -3.26
CA SER A 177 -13.79 1.57 -4.30
C SER A 177 -12.44 1.14 -3.72
N SER A 178 -12.33 1.03 -2.40
CA SER A 178 -11.11 0.61 -1.72
C SER A 178 -10.99 -0.92 -1.74
N SER A 179 -10.01 -1.44 -2.48
CA SER A 179 -9.78 -2.87 -2.62
C SER A 179 -8.67 -3.33 -1.68
N ARG A 180 -8.98 -4.26 -0.77
CA ARG A 180 -7.99 -4.87 0.14
C ARG A 180 -7.78 -6.32 -0.24
N TYR A 181 -6.62 -6.65 -0.80
CA TYR A 181 -6.26 -8.02 -1.16
C TYR A 181 -5.48 -8.65 -0.02
N ASN A 182 -6.17 -9.35 0.88
CA ASN A 182 -5.57 -10.07 2.00
C ASN A 182 -6.28 -11.41 2.26
N SER A 183 -5.56 -12.41 2.77
CA SER A 183 -6.15 -13.67 3.25
C SER A 183 -6.69 -13.47 4.67
N SER A 184 -7.99 -13.17 4.79
CA SER A 184 -8.79 -13.04 6.02
C SER A 184 -8.43 -11.88 6.99
N TRP A 185 -9.43 -11.04 7.27
CA TRP A 185 -9.43 -9.93 8.24
C TRP A 185 -10.11 -10.33 9.54
#